data_AF-A0A4U7BMW9-F1
#
_entry.id   AF-A0A4U7BMW9-F1
#
_cell.length_a   1.000
_cell.length_b   1.000
_cell.length_c   1.000
_cell.angle_alpha   90.00
_cell.angle_beta   90.00
_cell.angle_gamma   90.00
#
_symmetry.space_group_name_H-M   'P 1'
#
loop_
_entity.id
_entity.type
_entity.pdbx_description
1 polymer ?
#
loop_
_entity_poly.entity_id
_entity_poly.type
_entity_poly.pdbx_seq_one_letter_code
_entity_poly.pdbx_strand_id
1 'polypeptide(L)'
;MGKFKIQAYFIALITALFFIACSDGENFKSLDNKNYNFSYNGFEKKLKLNQQDQNFALAFFTKDCGVCKDQIKILQQLIQNYNFNIFVVLGDAKNLNDAKNWAKEKGLTQLTLFYEKNAAKYLSDSIGGIYGVPVISFFESGKMNKKFIGLTPYHILENEIKRIKN
;
A
#
# COMPACT_ATOMS: atom_id res chain seq x y z
N MET A 1 36.72 14.25 40.01
CA MET A 1 35.30 13.95 39.63
C MET A 1 34.83 14.69 38.36
N GLY A 2 35.68 14.87 37.34
CA GLY A 2 35.32 15.63 36.12
C GLY A 2 35.10 14.81 34.85
N LYS A 3 35.67 13.59 34.77
CA LYS A 3 35.66 12.78 33.54
C LYS A 3 34.37 11.97 33.32
N PHE A 4 33.66 11.60 34.38
CA PHE A 4 32.42 10.82 34.30
C PHE A 4 31.21 11.63 33.82
N LYS A 5 31.16 12.95 34.08
CA LYS A 5 30.03 13.79 33.65
C LYS A 5 30.02 14.02 32.13
N ILE A 6 31.18 14.16 31.50
CA ILE A 6 31.32 14.41 30.05
C ILE A 6 30.85 13.19 29.24
N GLN A 7 31.11 11.97 29.74
CA GLN A 7 30.74 10.73 29.07
C GLN A 7 29.21 10.49 29.09
N ALA A 8 28.52 10.91 30.16
CA ALA A 8 27.07 10.84 30.24
C ALA A 8 26.35 11.81 29.28
N TYR A 9 26.88 13.02 29.08
CA TYR A 9 26.34 13.98 28.11
C TYR A 9 26.48 13.49 26.67
N PHE A 10 27.59 12.84 26.31
CA PHE A 10 27.79 12.27 24.98
C PHE A 10 26.81 11.13 24.67
N ILE A 11 26.53 10.26 25.64
CA ILE A 11 25.58 9.16 25.47
C ILE A 11 24.14 9.69 25.36
N ALA A 12 23.77 10.72 26.13
CA ALA A 12 22.46 11.37 26.04
C ALA A 12 22.24 12.11 24.70
N LEU A 13 23.31 12.66 24.11
CA LEU A 13 23.23 13.32 22.80
C LEU A 13 23.04 12.31 21.66
N ILE A 14 23.73 11.16 21.74
CA ILE A 14 23.60 10.08 20.74
C ILE A 14 22.21 9.45 20.82
N THR A 15 21.66 9.21 22.02
CA THR A 15 20.29 8.69 22.14
C THR A 15 19.25 9.70 21.68
N ALA A 16 19.44 11.01 21.89
CA ALA A 16 18.55 12.04 21.37
C ALA A 16 18.55 12.15 19.83
N LEU A 17 19.70 11.91 19.19
CA LEU A 17 19.84 11.92 17.73
C LEU A 17 19.15 10.72 17.04
N PHE A 18 18.94 9.60 17.74
CA PHE A 18 18.21 8.45 17.20
C PHE A 18 16.68 8.63 17.19
N PHE A 19 16.13 9.62 17.89
CA PHE A 19 14.67 9.83 17.99
C PHE A 19 14.08 10.88 17.03
N ILE A 20 14.89 11.51 16.16
CA ILE A 20 14.40 12.54 15.20
C ILE A 20 14.25 11.97 13.78
N ALA A 21 14.39 10.66 13.58
CA ALA A 21 14.00 10.03 12.31
C ALA A 21 12.46 9.92 12.20
N CYS A 22 11.75 11.04 12.23
CA CYS A 22 10.39 11.13 11.71
C CYS A 22 10.49 10.88 10.20
N SER A 23 10.24 9.64 9.78
CA SER A 23 10.06 9.32 8.37
C SER A 23 8.79 10.02 7.88
N ASP A 24 8.96 11.05 7.05
CA ASP A 24 7.87 11.81 6.40
C ASP A 24 7.04 10.98 5.38
N GLY A 25 7.24 9.66 5.35
CA GLY A 25 6.68 8.74 4.36
C GLY A 25 7.37 8.82 3.00
N GLU A 26 6.95 7.95 2.10
CA GLU A 26 7.39 7.91 0.71
C GLU A 26 6.29 8.47 -0.20
N ASN A 27 6.67 9.31 -1.15
CA ASN A 27 5.74 9.87 -2.13
C ASN A 27 5.78 9.05 -3.41
N PHE A 28 4.64 8.48 -3.79
CA PHE A 28 4.48 7.74 -5.04
C PHE A 28 3.53 8.45 -5.98
N LYS A 29 3.92 8.47 -7.26
CA LYS A 29 3.07 8.96 -8.33
C LYS A 29 2.27 7.80 -8.91
N SER A 30 0.96 7.96 -9.00
CA SER A 30 0.09 7.00 -9.68
C SER A 30 0.16 7.16 -11.19
N LEU A 31 -0.38 6.18 -11.91
CA LEU A 31 -0.45 6.18 -13.38
C LEU A 31 -1.18 7.42 -13.93
N ASP A 32 -2.19 7.93 -13.21
CA ASP A 32 -2.96 9.13 -13.54
C ASP A 32 -2.32 10.43 -13.01
N ASN A 33 -1.01 10.39 -12.71
CA ASN A 33 -0.20 11.54 -12.28
C ASN A 33 -0.57 12.18 -10.93
N LYS A 34 -1.37 11.53 -10.09
CA LYS A 34 -1.64 11.99 -8.72
C LYS A 34 -0.54 11.53 -7.78
N ASN A 35 -0.24 12.34 -6.77
CA ASN A 35 0.75 12.01 -5.74
C ASN A 35 0.04 11.48 -4.49
N TYR A 36 0.60 10.43 -3.92
CA TYR A 36 0.14 9.82 -2.68
C TYR A 36 1.33 9.61 -1.75
N ASN A 37 1.21 10.06 -0.51
CA ASN A 37 2.21 9.83 0.52
C ASN A 37 1.82 8.58 1.34
N PHE A 38 2.73 7.62 1.44
CA PHE A 38 2.56 6.43 2.26
C PHE A 38 3.62 6.39 3.34
N SER A 39 3.21 6.27 4.61
CA SER A 39 4.15 6.19 5.74
C SER A 39 3.87 4.92 6.54
N TYR A 40 4.78 3.94 6.43
CA TYR A 40 4.71 2.67 7.14
C TYR A 40 5.54 2.72 8.44
N ASN A 41 4.89 2.48 9.57
CA ASN A 41 5.54 2.23 10.85
C ASN A 41 5.53 0.72 11.14
N GLY A 42 6.72 0.10 11.08
CA GLY A 42 6.89 -1.34 11.30
C GLY A 42 6.65 -1.80 12.75
N PHE A 43 6.83 -0.92 13.74
CA PHE A 43 6.55 -1.23 15.15
C PHE A 43 5.04 -1.27 15.41
N GLU A 44 4.31 -0.28 14.89
CA GLU A 44 2.85 -0.19 15.05
C GLU A 44 2.09 -1.04 14.03
N LYS A 45 2.77 -1.56 13.01
CA LYS A 45 2.19 -2.23 11.84
C LYS A 45 1.10 -1.37 11.18
N LYS A 46 1.39 -0.07 11.06
CA LYS A 46 0.48 0.94 10.51
C LYS A 46 1.03 1.52 9.22
N LEU A 47 0.19 1.58 8.18
CA LEU A 47 0.42 2.30 6.94
C LEU A 47 -0.53 3.49 6.85
N LYS A 48 0.01 4.70 7.00
CA LYS A 48 -0.73 5.95 6.81
C LYS A 48 -0.79 6.33 5.34
N LEU A 49 -1.90 6.92 4.94
CA LEU A 49 -2.11 7.50 3.61
C LEU A 49 -2.28 9.01 3.77
N ASN A 50 -1.45 9.80 3.09
CA ASN A 50 -1.43 11.26 3.18
C ASN A 50 -1.39 11.75 4.64
N GLN A 51 -0.49 11.14 5.42
CA GLN A 51 -0.28 11.40 6.85
C GLN A 51 -1.50 11.10 7.76
N GLN A 52 -2.55 10.46 7.23
CA GLN A 52 -3.77 10.14 7.96
C GLN A 52 -3.95 8.63 8.13
N ASP A 53 -4.55 8.25 9.26
CA ASP A 53 -5.01 6.88 9.53
C ASP A 53 -6.33 6.65 8.76
N GLN A 54 -6.22 6.24 7.50
CA GLN A 54 -7.37 6.07 6.61
C GLN A 54 -7.72 4.59 6.38
N ASN A 55 -8.95 4.38 5.93
CA ASN A 55 -9.45 3.09 5.46
C ASN A 55 -9.25 2.97 3.95
N PHE A 56 -8.55 1.93 3.51
CA PHE A 56 -8.31 1.68 2.08
C PHE A 56 -7.91 0.21 1.87
N ALA A 57 -7.78 -0.20 0.60
CA ALA A 57 -7.19 -1.47 0.24
C ALA A 57 -6.04 -1.31 -0.75
N LEU A 58 -5.08 -2.22 -0.68
CA LEU A 58 -4.03 -2.43 -1.69
C LEU A 58 -4.30 -3.75 -2.41
N ALA A 59 -4.29 -3.73 -3.74
CA ALA A 59 -4.49 -4.89 -4.59
C ALA A 59 -3.27 -5.10 -5.49
N PHE A 60 -2.52 -6.17 -5.25
CA PHE A 60 -1.26 -6.49 -5.92
C PHE A 60 -1.47 -7.46 -7.07
N PHE A 61 -0.84 -7.15 -8.21
CA PHE A 61 -0.95 -7.91 -9.44
C PHE A 61 0.39 -8.02 -10.18
N THR A 62 0.44 -8.99 -11.10
CA THR A 62 1.44 -9.08 -12.17
C THR A 62 0.74 -9.20 -13.52
N LYS A 63 1.44 -8.90 -14.61
CA LYS A 63 0.87 -8.94 -15.96
C LYS A 63 0.49 -10.35 -16.40
N ASP A 64 1.29 -11.35 -16.03
CA ASP A 64 1.14 -12.75 -16.45
C ASP A 64 0.18 -13.55 -15.57
N CYS A 65 -0.52 -12.89 -14.64
CA CYS A 65 -1.46 -13.54 -13.75
C CYS A 65 -2.79 -13.87 -14.44
N GLY A 66 -3.04 -15.15 -14.68
CA GLY A 66 -4.25 -15.64 -15.38
C GLY A 66 -5.56 -15.27 -14.68
N VAL A 67 -5.62 -15.36 -13.35
CA VAL A 67 -6.85 -15.07 -12.57
C VAL A 67 -7.05 -13.59 -12.24
N CYS A 68 -6.03 -12.76 -12.47
CA CYS A 68 -6.07 -11.34 -12.09
C CYS A 68 -7.07 -10.53 -12.92
N LYS A 69 -7.37 -10.98 -14.16
CA LYS A 69 -8.39 -10.36 -15.00
C LYS A 69 -9.77 -10.35 -14.33
N ASP A 70 -10.17 -11.47 -13.74
CA ASP A 70 -11.48 -11.57 -13.10
C ASP A 70 -11.50 -10.87 -11.73
N GLN A 71 -10.38 -10.88 -11.02
CA GLN A 71 -10.24 -10.09 -9.80
C GLN A 71 -10.39 -8.59 -10.07
N ILE A 72 -9.79 -8.06 -11.15
CA ILE A 72 -9.88 -6.64 -11.53
C ILE A 72 -11.33 -6.24 -11.80
N LYS A 73 -12.11 -7.07 -12.51
CA LYS A 73 -13.54 -6.80 -12.75
C LYS A 73 -14.32 -6.68 -11.44
N ILE A 74 -14.07 -7.58 -10.50
CA ILE A 74 -14.69 -7.55 -9.17
C ILE A 74 -14.35 -6.23 -8.46
N LEU A 75 -13.07 -5.83 -8.47
CA LEU A 75 -12.64 -4.59 -7.81
C LEU A 75 -13.27 -3.34 -8.43
N GLN A 76 -13.42 -3.30 -9.76
CA GLN A 76 -14.11 -2.22 -10.46
C GLN A 76 -15.59 -2.12 -10.09
N GLN A 77 -16.29 -3.24 -10.01
CA GLN A 77 -17.67 -3.27 -9.55
C GLN A 77 -17.81 -2.79 -8.10
N LEU A 78 -16.85 -3.14 -7.24
CA LEU A 78 -16.86 -2.69 -5.85
C LEU A 78 -16.71 -1.18 -5.73
N ILE A 79 -15.75 -0.55 -6.43
CA ILE A 79 -15.56 0.92 -6.32
C ILE A 79 -16.70 1.74 -6.95
N GLN A 80 -17.46 1.16 -7.89
CA GLN A 80 -18.67 1.78 -8.44
C GLN A 80 -19.82 1.79 -7.42
N ASN A 81 -19.94 0.72 -6.63
CA ASN A 81 -21.01 0.56 -5.65
C ASN A 81 -20.65 1.15 -4.28
N TYR A 82 -19.36 1.31 -3.99
CA TYR A 82 -18.85 1.75 -2.70
C TYR A 82 -17.84 2.87 -2.87
N ASN A 83 -18.09 4.01 -2.23
CA ASN A 83 -17.07 5.05 -2.04
C ASN A 83 -15.97 4.54 -1.09
N PHE A 84 -15.00 3.79 -1.61
CA PHE A 84 -13.89 3.18 -0.87
C PHE A 84 -12.65 3.17 -1.76
N ASN A 85 -11.50 3.52 -1.19
CA ASN A 85 -10.26 3.62 -1.94
C ASN A 85 -9.61 2.23 -2.09
N ILE A 86 -9.49 1.75 -3.33
CA ILE A 86 -8.71 0.56 -3.67
C ILE A 86 -7.57 0.99 -4.60
N PHE A 87 -6.33 0.81 -4.14
CA PHE A 87 -5.13 1.10 -4.91
C PHE A 87 -4.57 -0.18 -5.51
N VAL A 88 -4.34 -0.16 -6.82
CA VAL A 88 -3.73 -1.25 -7.57
C VAL A 88 -2.22 -1.06 -7.55
N VAL A 89 -1.48 -2.15 -7.35
CA VAL A 89 -0.02 -2.19 -7.38
C VAL A 89 0.41 -3.24 -8.39
N LEU A 90 1.03 -2.82 -9.49
CA LEU A 90 1.57 -3.70 -10.52
C LEU A 90 3.07 -3.91 -10.28
N GLY A 91 3.46 -5.15 -9.97
CA GLY A 91 4.83 -5.46 -9.51
C GLY A 91 5.87 -5.64 -10.62
N ASP A 92 5.45 -5.80 -11.88
CA ASP A 92 6.29 -6.26 -12.99
C ASP A 92 6.19 -5.36 -14.24
N ALA A 93 5.75 -4.11 -14.06
CA ALA A 93 5.82 -3.10 -15.11
C ALA A 93 7.27 -2.73 -15.41
N LYS A 94 7.64 -2.73 -16.69
CA LYS A 94 8.99 -2.32 -17.14
C LYS A 94 9.15 -0.80 -17.12
N ASN A 95 8.09 -0.07 -17.46
CA ASN A 95 8.07 1.40 -17.53
C ASN A 95 6.62 1.91 -17.60
N LEU A 96 6.45 3.23 -17.69
CA LEU A 96 5.16 3.90 -17.78
C LEU A 96 4.30 3.40 -18.95
N ASN A 97 4.89 3.21 -20.14
CA ASN A 97 4.13 2.80 -21.32
C ASN A 97 3.62 1.37 -21.19
N ASP A 98 4.45 0.48 -20.64
CA ASP A 98 4.06 -0.90 -20.32
C ASP A 98 2.91 -0.93 -19.30
N ALA A 99 2.99 -0.12 -18.24
CA ALA A 99 1.91 0.01 -17.26
C ALA A 99 0.61 0.57 -17.87
N LYS A 100 0.71 1.60 -18.73
CA LYS A 100 -0.45 2.17 -19.46
C LYS A 100 -1.11 1.14 -20.37
N ASN A 101 -0.32 0.38 -21.10
CA ASN A 101 -0.83 -0.65 -22.01
C ASN A 101 -1.56 -1.74 -21.24
N TRP A 102 -0.96 -2.24 -20.17
CA TRP A 102 -1.61 -3.24 -19.30
C TRP A 102 -2.90 -2.69 -18.67
N ALA A 103 -2.87 -1.47 -18.13
CA ALA A 103 -4.06 -0.84 -17.54
C ALA A 103 -5.19 -0.70 -18.57
N LYS A 104 -4.88 -0.28 -19.80
CA LYS A 104 -5.84 -0.19 -20.89
C LYS A 104 -6.40 -1.57 -21.27
N GLU A 105 -5.54 -2.57 -21.41
CA GLU A 105 -5.95 -3.95 -21.76
C GLU A 105 -6.88 -4.57 -20.70
N LYS A 106 -6.58 -4.34 -19.42
CA LYS A 106 -7.41 -4.82 -18.31
C LYS A 106 -8.60 -3.91 -17.98
N GLY A 107 -8.78 -2.82 -18.73
CA GLY A 107 -9.87 -1.87 -18.54
C GLY A 107 -9.81 -1.11 -17.22
N LEU A 108 -8.63 -0.94 -16.61
CA LEU A 108 -8.41 -0.19 -15.36
C LEU A 108 -8.62 1.31 -15.57
N THR A 109 -9.88 1.75 -15.56
CA THR A 109 -10.25 3.16 -15.81
C THR A 109 -10.52 3.96 -14.53
N GLN A 110 -10.90 3.31 -13.45
CA GLN A 110 -11.35 3.99 -12.21
C GLN A 110 -10.46 3.71 -10.99
N LEU A 111 -9.57 2.73 -11.08
CA LEU A 111 -8.68 2.36 -9.99
C LEU A 111 -7.35 3.09 -10.12
N THR A 112 -6.87 3.67 -9.01
CA THR A 112 -5.54 4.28 -8.95
C THR A 112 -4.48 3.17 -9.00
N LEU A 113 -3.52 3.28 -9.93
CA LEU A 113 -2.46 2.30 -10.15
C LEU A 113 -1.08 2.86 -9.80
N PHE A 114 -0.29 2.09 -9.06
CA PHE A 114 1.15 2.27 -8.88
C PHE A 114 1.90 1.17 -9.64
N TYR A 115 2.93 1.53 -10.39
CA TYR A 115 3.69 0.59 -11.23
C TYR A 115 5.20 0.64 -11.00
N GLU A 116 5.70 1.69 -10.34
CA GLU A 116 7.14 1.85 -10.12
C GLU A 116 7.66 0.78 -9.16
N LYS A 117 8.85 0.26 -9.44
CA LYS A 117 9.44 -0.86 -8.68
C LYS A 117 9.61 -0.54 -7.19
N ASN A 118 9.99 0.70 -6.86
CA ASN A 118 10.09 1.19 -5.48
C ASN A 118 8.72 1.22 -4.79
N ALA A 119 7.68 1.75 -5.44
CA ALA A 119 6.33 1.78 -4.91
C ALA A 119 5.80 0.36 -4.68
N ALA A 120 5.96 -0.53 -5.66
CA ALA A 120 5.54 -1.92 -5.55
C ALA A 120 6.25 -2.65 -4.40
N LYS A 121 7.57 -2.46 -4.27
CA LYS A 121 8.36 -3.04 -3.18
C LYS A 121 7.91 -2.49 -1.82
N TYR A 122 7.85 -1.17 -1.66
CA TYR A 122 7.50 -0.52 -0.40
C TYR A 122 6.11 -0.94 0.09
N LEU A 123 5.12 -0.89 -0.79
CA LEU A 123 3.74 -1.27 -0.47
C LEU A 123 3.63 -2.77 -0.19
N SER A 124 4.37 -3.63 -0.90
CA SER A 124 4.45 -5.06 -0.60
C SER A 124 5.06 -5.33 0.78
N ASP A 125 6.18 -4.67 1.10
CA ASP A 125 6.86 -4.85 2.39
C ASP A 125 5.97 -4.42 3.57
N SER A 126 5.11 -3.40 3.37
CA SER A 126 4.14 -2.93 4.38
C SER A 126 3.08 -3.99 4.77
N ILE A 127 2.87 -5.01 3.93
CA ILE A 127 1.92 -6.11 4.18
C ILE A 127 2.62 -7.46 4.44
N GLY A 128 3.90 -7.40 4.81
CA GLY A 128 4.73 -8.59 5.08
C GLY A 128 5.20 -9.32 3.82
N GLY A 129 5.28 -8.63 2.69
CA GLY A 129 5.68 -9.22 1.41
C GLY A 129 4.56 -9.98 0.70
N ILE A 130 4.81 -10.31 -0.57
CA ILE A 130 3.96 -11.13 -1.40
C ILE A 130 4.78 -12.21 -2.12
N TYR A 131 4.29 -13.44 -2.12
CA TYR A 131 4.90 -14.58 -2.83
C TYR A 131 4.09 -15.02 -4.06
N GLY A 132 2.93 -14.40 -4.28
CA GLY A 132 2.02 -14.69 -5.39
C GLY A 132 0.99 -13.59 -5.52
N VAL A 133 0.20 -13.62 -6.60
CA VAL A 133 -0.84 -12.64 -6.92
C VAL A 133 -2.08 -13.35 -7.48
N PRO A 134 -3.29 -12.76 -7.36
CA PRO A 134 -3.58 -11.47 -6.75
C PRO A 134 -3.51 -11.54 -5.21
N VAL A 135 -3.15 -10.42 -4.59
CA VAL A 135 -3.23 -10.25 -3.14
C VAL A 135 -3.98 -8.96 -2.84
N ILE A 136 -4.98 -9.02 -1.97
CA ILE A 136 -5.75 -7.85 -1.55
C ILE A 136 -5.59 -7.68 -0.05
N SER A 137 -5.11 -6.52 0.38
CA SER A 137 -4.92 -6.17 1.78
C SER A 137 -5.79 -4.99 2.16
N PHE A 138 -6.57 -5.12 3.23
CA PHE A 138 -7.44 -4.08 3.76
C PHE A 138 -6.81 -3.42 4.99
N PHE A 139 -6.88 -2.10 5.01
CA PHE A 139 -6.40 -1.27 6.10
C PHE A 139 -7.58 -0.57 6.77
N GLU A 140 -7.62 -0.64 8.10
CA GLU A 140 -8.60 -0.02 8.97
C GLU A 140 -7.86 0.91 9.94
N SER A 141 -8.09 2.22 9.82
CA SER A 141 -7.34 3.27 10.51
C SER A 141 -5.82 3.07 10.37
N GLY A 142 -5.38 2.79 9.14
CA GLY A 142 -3.99 2.51 8.80
C GLY A 142 -3.44 1.16 9.27
N LYS A 143 -4.14 0.37 10.09
CA LYS A 143 -3.69 -0.98 10.47
C LYS A 143 -4.16 -1.99 9.43
N MET A 144 -3.27 -2.87 8.98
CA MET A 144 -3.67 -4.00 8.13
C MET A 144 -4.58 -4.94 8.94
N ASN A 145 -5.86 -5.02 8.58
CA ASN A 145 -6.82 -5.90 9.24
C ASN A 145 -6.83 -7.28 8.57
N LYS A 146 -6.99 -7.29 7.24
CA LYS A 146 -7.22 -8.54 6.52
C LYS A 146 -6.45 -8.59 5.21
N LYS A 147 -5.95 -9.78 4.88
CA LYS A 147 -5.20 -10.09 3.66
C LYS A 147 -5.82 -11.31 2.99
N PHE A 148 -6.16 -11.18 1.72
CA PHE A 148 -6.66 -12.25 0.87
C PHE A 148 -5.64 -12.58 -0.20
N ILE A 149 -5.39 -13.87 -0.41
CA ILE A 149 -4.41 -14.38 -1.38
C ILE A 149 -5.18 -15.23 -2.40
N GLY A 150 -4.99 -14.94 -3.68
CA GLY A 150 -5.72 -15.59 -4.77
C GLY A 150 -7.04 -14.89 -5.10
N LEU A 151 -7.76 -15.47 -6.07
CA LEU A 151 -9.04 -14.96 -6.53
C LEU A 151 -10.04 -14.97 -5.37
N THR A 152 -10.54 -13.79 -5.01
CA THR A 152 -11.45 -13.61 -3.88
C THR A 152 -12.84 -13.21 -4.40
N PRO A 153 -13.90 -13.93 -4.01
CA PRO A 153 -15.26 -13.63 -4.47
C PRO A 153 -15.74 -12.22 -4.07
N TYR A 154 -16.62 -11.65 -4.89
CA TYR A 154 -17.21 -10.32 -4.68
C TYR A 154 -17.77 -10.13 -3.27
N HIS A 155 -18.65 -11.03 -2.82
CA HIS A 155 -19.34 -10.89 -1.53
C HIS A 155 -18.38 -10.88 -0.32
N ILE A 156 -17.24 -11.55 -0.42
CA ILE A 156 -16.23 -11.56 0.65
C ILE A 156 -15.57 -10.17 0.76
N LEU A 157 -15.16 -9.61 -0.37
CA LEU A 157 -14.55 -8.27 -0.42
C LEU A 157 -15.56 -7.18 -0.08
N GLU A 158 -16.80 -7.32 -0.55
CA GLU A 158 -17.91 -6.43 -0.24
C GLU A 158 -18.19 -6.38 1.27
N ASN A 159 -18.25 -7.53 1.93
CA ASN A 159 -18.47 -7.62 3.38
C ASN A 159 -17.34 -6.92 4.14
N GLU A 160 -16.10 -7.07 3.69
CA GLU A 160 -14.96 -6.39 4.32
C GLU A 160 -15.03 -4.87 4.15
N ILE A 161 -15.39 -4.37 2.96
CA ILE A 161 -15.62 -2.93 2.72
C ILE A 161 -16.73 -2.40 3.65
N LYS A 162 -17.87 -3.10 3.72
CA LYS A 162 -19.00 -2.70 4.60
C LYS A 162 -18.58 -2.67 6.07
N ARG A 163 -17.81 -3.66 6.51
CA ARG A 163 -17.33 -3.76 7.90
C ARG A 163 -16.41 -2.60 8.26
N ILE A 164 -15.51 -2.19 7.37
CA ILE A 164 -14.52 -1.12 7.64
C ILE A 164 -15.12 0.28 7.48
N LYS A 165 -16.17 0.43 6.66
CA LYS A 165 -16.83 1.73 6.46
C LYS A 165 -17.80 2.11 7.57
N ASN A 166 -18.36 1.13 8.28
CA ASN A 166 -19.30 1.31 9.39
C ASN A 166 -18.56 1.49 10.70
#